data_AF-A0A8T4L069-F1
#
_entry.id   AF-A0A8T4L069-F1
#
_cell.length_a   1.000
_cell.length_b   1.000
_cell.length_c   1.000
_cell.angle_alpha   90.00
_cell.angle_beta   90.00
_cell.angle_gamma   90.00
#
_symmetry.space_group_name_H-M   'P 1'
#
loop_
_entity.id
_entity.type
_entity.pdbx_description
1 polymer ?
#
loop_
_entity_poly.entity_id
_entity_poly.type
_entity_poly.pdbx_seq_one_letter_code
_entity_poly.pdbx_strand_id
1 'polypeptide(L)'
;MTWFDKLKGILNIDIKTPILSLNFNSNNKVTNKYYVSLERELDINLAALSPKQKQDIKKIFPQILANEKTIFKKETLDLFDSINDYNKNKEGKQILTFFENKIPKYDLEALNASLYLRSVFRKRKDIKKLKQDINTTFGTRGNNISNLCTAGYFDNFLMELYNSSPGTFNGLYEDIVSNKALAVFVNEHMTKEKITEDIKNKLDVSKKYGIKFVHIHGIGTSTVKKINEYIENKEKKDFDTFHPKKILKEENIIIVELILK
;
A
#
# COMPACT_ATOMS: atom_id res chain seq x y z
N MET A 1 -37.84 -9.77 5.36
CA MET A 1 -37.10 -8.52 5.66
C MET A 1 -35.95 -8.38 4.67
N THR A 2 -35.96 -7.34 3.84
CA THR A 2 -34.97 -7.14 2.77
C THR A 2 -33.59 -6.78 3.35
N TRP A 3 -32.52 -6.87 2.56
CA TRP A 3 -31.19 -6.40 3.00
C TRP A 3 -31.23 -4.90 3.34
N PHE A 4 -32.07 -4.12 2.65
CA PHE A 4 -32.22 -2.69 2.87
C PHE A 4 -32.92 -2.39 4.20
N ASP A 5 -33.94 -3.17 4.56
CA ASP A 5 -34.60 -3.05 5.89
C ASP A 5 -33.62 -3.36 7.03
N LYS A 6 -32.76 -4.37 6.85
CA LYS A 6 -31.71 -4.69 7.82
C LYS A 6 -30.70 -3.56 7.92
N LEU A 7 -30.28 -2.99 6.80
CA LEU A 7 -29.36 -1.85 6.75
C LEU A 7 -29.97 -0.62 7.46
N LYS A 8 -31.27 -0.35 7.23
CA LYS A 8 -32.01 0.72 7.92
C LYS A 8 -31.99 0.52 9.44
N GLY A 9 -32.21 -0.71 9.89
CA GLY A 9 -32.13 -1.08 11.32
C GLY A 9 -30.73 -0.90 11.92
N ILE A 10 -29.67 -1.28 11.20
CA ILE A 10 -28.28 -1.15 11.69
C ILE A 10 -27.87 0.31 11.84
N LEU A 11 -28.26 1.15 10.88
CA LEU A 11 -27.91 2.57 10.85
C LEU A 11 -28.89 3.43 11.65
N ASN A 12 -30.04 2.87 12.04
CA ASN A 12 -31.19 3.57 12.62
C ASN A 12 -31.66 4.75 11.75
N ILE A 13 -32.00 4.45 10.50
CA ILE A 13 -32.35 5.45 9.48
C ILE A 13 -33.73 5.18 8.89
N ASP A 14 -34.52 6.24 8.75
CA ASP A 14 -35.79 6.21 8.03
C ASP A 14 -35.63 6.90 6.67
N ILE A 15 -35.28 6.11 5.65
CA ILE A 15 -35.20 6.58 4.26
C ILE A 15 -36.50 6.22 3.55
N LYS A 16 -37.28 7.24 3.18
CA LYS A 16 -38.54 7.11 2.43
C LYS A 16 -38.34 7.16 0.91
N THR A 17 -37.19 7.68 0.46
CA THR A 17 -36.82 7.76 -0.95
C THR A 17 -36.17 6.46 -1.44
N PRO A 18 -36.44 6.03 -2.67
CA PRO A 18 -35.70 4.91 -3.26
C PRO A 18 -34.23 5.30 -3.45
N ILE A 19 -33.31 4.43 -3.02
CA ILE A 19 -31.87 4.61 -3.15
C ILE A 19 -31.40 3.95 -4.45
N LEU A 20 -30.61 4.68 -5.24
CA LEU A 20 -30.08 4.24 -6.52
C LEU A 20 -28.62 3.76 -6.43
N SER A 21 -27.89 4.19 -5.41
CA SER A 21 -26.52 3.74 -5.18
C SER A 21 -26.15 3.75 -3.69
N LEU A 22 -25.20 2.89 -3.32
CA LEU A 22 -24.68 2.70 -1.97
C LEU A 22 -23.16 2.81 -2.03
N ASN A 23 -22.60 3.62 -1.16
CA ASN A 23 -21.17 3.82 -1.05
C ASN A 23 -20.72 3.63 0.40
N PHE A 24 -19.58 2.97 0.59
CA PHE A 24 -18.96 2.80 1.89
C PHE A 24 -17.65 3.55 1.90
N ASN A 25 -17.56 4.61 2.70
CA ASN A 25 -16.35 5.41 2.81
C ASN A 25 -15.74 5.32 4.21
N SER A 26 -14.41 5.37 4.27
CA SER A 26 -13.63 5.42 5.52
C SER A 26 -12.97 6.78 5.74
N ASN A 27 -13.00 7.67 4.74
CA ASN A 27 -12.20 8.89 4.67
C ASN A 27 -13.00 10.20 4.85
N ASN A 28 -14.27 10.14 5.26
CA ASN A 28 -15.07 11.37 5.37
C ASN A 28 -14.90 12.05 6.74
N LYS A 29 -14.53 13.34 6.71
CA LYS A 29 -14.49 14.26 7.88
C LYS A 29 -15.88 14.56 8.47
N VAL A 30 -16.93 14.00 7.88
CA VAL A 30 -18.32 14.19 8.31
C VAL A 30 -18.61 13.27 9.49
N THR A 31 -19.06 13.83 10.61
CA THR A 31 -19.38 13.07 11.84
C THR A 31 -20.61 12.16 11.71
N ASN A 32 -21.40 12.34 10.65
CA ASN A 32 -22.62 11.57 10.44
C ASN A 32 -22.29 10.16 9.96
N LYS A 33 -23.07 9.18 10.48
CA LYS A 33 -22.95 7.76 10.11
C LYS A 33 -23.31 7.50 8.64
N TYR A 34 -24.12 8.37 8.06
CA TYR A 34 -24.55 8.28 6.68
C TYR A 34 -24.94 9.66 6.12
N TYR A 35 -25.02 9.73 4.79
CA TYR A 35 -25.57 10.85 4.05
C TYR A 35 -26.36 10.30 2.85
N VAL A 36 -27.50 10.93 2.54
CA VAL A 36 -28.27 10.64 1.33
C VAL A 36 -28.14 11.83 0.39
N SER A 37 -27.54 11.63 -0.77
CA SER A 37 -27.37 12.69 -1.76
C SER A 37 -28.69 12.99 -2.51
N LEU A 38 -28.73 14.14 -3.19
CA LEU A 38 -29.84 14.51 -4.09
C LEU A 38 -29.99 13.53 -5.26
N GLU A 39 -28.90 12.86 -5.63
CA GLU A 39 -28.86 11.82 -6.67
C GLU A 39 -29.31 10.44 -6.16
N ARG A 40 -29.84 10.37 -4.91
CA ARG A 40 -30.30 9.16 -4.24
C ARG A 40 -29.17 8.16 -3.97
N GLU A 41 -27.97 8.67 -3.69
CA GLU A 41 -26.82 7.89 -3.23
C GLU A 41 -26.81 7.81 -1.69
N LEU A 42 -26.66 6.62 -1.12
CA LEU A 42 -26.47 6.41 0.32
C LEU A 42 -24.99 6.19 0.61
N ASP A 43 -24.32 7.23 1.09
CA ASP A 43 -22.95 7.14 1.61
C ASP A 43 -22.95 6.73 3.08
N ILE A 44 -22.24 5.67 3.43
CA ILE A 44 -22.08 5.16 4.79
C ILE A 44 -20.65 5.41 5.24
N ASN A 45 -20.50 6.20 6.31
CA ASN A 45 -19.21 6.48 6.91
C ASN A 45 -18.84 5.37 7.90
N LEU A 46 -18.00 4.44 7.44
CA LEU A 46 -17.50 3.33 8.25
C LEU A 46 -16.72 3.82 9.47
N ALA A 47 -16.05 4.97 9.42
CA ALA A 47 -15.32 5.50 10.57
C ALA A 47 -16.24 5.91 11.72
N ALA A 48 -17.46 6.37 11.41
CA ALA A 48 -18.46 6.81 12.39
C ALA A 48 -19.31 5.66 12.97
N LEU A 49 -19.11 4.42 12.53
CA LEU A 49 -19.86 3.25 13.00
C LEU A 49 -19.20 2.58 14.21
N SER A 50 -20.04 2.12 15.14
CA SER A 50 -19.59 1.26 16.24
C SER A 50 -19.09 -0.10 15.73
N PRO A 51 -18.23 -0.81 16.50
CA PRO A 51 -17.75 -2.15 16.13
C PRO A 51 -18.89 -3.14 15.82
N LYS A 52 -19.97 -3.10 16.60
CA LYS A 52 -21.16 -3.92 16.39
C LYS A 52 -21.83 -3.62 15.05
N GLN A 53 -22.04 -2.35 14.73
CA GLN A 53 -22.63 -1.93 13.45
C GLN A 53 -21.77 -2.37 12.25
N LYS A 54 -20.44 -2.26 12.35
CA LYS A 54 -19.51 -2.76 11.31
C LYS A 54 -19.66 -4.27 11.10
N GLN A 55 -19.76 -5.03 12.19
CA GLN A 55 -19.92 -6.48 12.12
C GLN A 55 -21.28 -6.87 11.52
N ASP A 56 -22.35 -6.16 11.87
CA ASP A 56 -23.69 -6.44 11.36
C ASP A 56 -23.82 -6.05 9.88
N ILE A 57 -23.19 -4.95 9.43
CA ILE A 57 -23.08 -4.62 8.01
C ILE A 57 -22.35 -5.72 7.25
N LYS A 58 -21.24 -6.24 7.79
CA LYS A 58 -20.48 -7.34 7.18
C LYS A 58 -21.33 -8.59 6.97
N LYS A 59 -22.29 -8.88 7.87
CA LYS A 59 -23.19 -10.04 7.76
C LYS A 59 -24.22 -9.90 6.64
N ILE A 60 -24.71 -8.69 6.40
CA ILE A 60 -25.70 -8.44 5.33
C ILE A 60 -25.05 -8.21 3.97
N PHE A 61 -23.75 -7.89 3.95
CA PHE A 61 -22.97 -7.60 2.75
C PHE A 61 -23.17 -8.59 1.59
N PRO A 62 -23.14 -9.92 1.80
CA PRO A 62 -23.37 -10.89 0.72
C PRO A 62 -24.76 -10.79 0.09
N GLN A 63 -25.77 -10.38 0.87
CA GLN A 63 -27.15 -10.20 0.39
C GLN A 63 -27.31 -8.90 -0.42
N ILE A 64 -26.50 -7.88 -0.11
CA ILE A 64 -26.43 -6.65 -0.90
C ILE A 64 -25.81 -6.97 -2.28
N LEU A 65 -24.74 -7.78 -2.30
CA LEU A 65 -24.04 -8.18 -3.52
C LEU A 65 -24.89 -9.07 -4.45
N ALA A 66 -25.70 -9.96 -3.88
CA ALA A 66 -26.57 -10.85 -4.67
C ALA A 66 -27.76 -10.13 -5.35
N ASN A 67 -28.05 -8.87 -4.97
CA ASN A 67 -29.08 -8.09 -5.61
C ASN A 67 -28.48 -7.21 -6.72
N GLU A 68 -28.37 -7.78 -7.92
CA GLU A 68 -27.75 -7.17 -9.11
C GLU A 68 -28.50 -5.94 -9.68
N LYS A 69 -29.62 -5.53 -9.08
CA LYS A 69 -30.38 -4.36 -9.50
C LYS A 69 -29.89 -3.10 -8.79
N THR A 70 -28.87 -2.48 -9.39
CA THR A 70 -28.62 -1.03 -9.36
C THR A 70 -28.35 -0.44 -7.98
N ILE A 71 -27.25 -0.84 -7.34
CA ILE A 71 -26.85 -0.25 -6.03
C ILE A 71 -25.36 0.07 -5.93
N PHE A 72 -24.50 -0.47 -6.78
CA PHE A 72 -23.07 -0.15 -6.74
C PHE A 72 -22.63 0.55 -8.02
N LYS A 73 -21.86 1.64 -7.90
CA LYS A 73 -21.14 2.21 -9.05
C LYS A 73 -20.29 1.09 -9.65
N LYS A 74 -20.17 1.04 -10.98
CA LYS A 74 -19.35 0.04 -11.68
C LYS A 74 -17.94 -0.10 -11.08
N GLU A 75 -17.34 1.03 -10.73
CA GLU A 75 -16.04 1.12 -10.05
C GLU A 75 -15.97 0.37 -8.70
N THR A 76 -17.08 0.33 -7.97
CA THR A 76 -17.19 -0.40 -6.70
C THR A 76 -17.27 -1.90 -6.94
N LEU A 77 -18.03 -2.34 -7.95
CA LEU A 77 -18.08 -3.75 -8.36
C LEU A 77 -16.71 -4.22 -8.88
N ASP A 78 -16.06 -3.42 -9.72
CA ASP A 78 -14.71 -3.71 -10.24
C ASP A 78 -13.67 -3.83 -9.10
N LEU A 79 -13.78 -2.98 -8.07
CA LEU A 79 -12.97 -3.08 -6.87
C LEU A 79 -13.24 -4.38 -6.12
N PHE A 80 -14.51 -4.75 -5.93
CA PHE A 80 -14.89 -6.00 -5.26
C PHE A 80 -14.38 -7.24 -5.98
N ASP A 81 -14.60 -7.32 -7.29
CA ASP A 81 -14.12 -8.44 -8.09
C ASP A 81 -12.60 -8.56 -8.02
N SER A 82 -11.90 -7.42 -8.09
CA SER A 82 -10.44 -7.42 -7.97
C SER A 82 -9.94 -7.85 -6.58
N ILE A 83 -10.67 -7.53 -5.49
CA ILE A 83 -10.35 -7.98 -4.13
C ILE A 83 -10.63 -9.48 -4.00
N ASN A 84 -11.75 -9.96 -4.56
CA ASN A 84 -12.09 -11.39 -4.55
C ASN A 84 -11.07 -12.22 -5.33
N ASP A 85 -10.60 -11.72 -6.47
CA ASP A 85 -9.53 -12.33 -7.24
C ASP A 85 -8.21 -12.33 -6.47
N TYR A 86 -7.89 -11.24 -5.78
CA TYR A 86 -6.71 -11.18 -4.92
C TYR A 86 -6.79 -12.17 -3.76
N ASN A 87 -7.96 -12.34 -3.12
CA ASN A 87 -8.14 -13.30 -2.03
C ASN A 87 -7.94 -14.76 -2.47
N LYS A 88 -8.05 -15.05 -3.78
CA LYS A 88 -7.73 -16.35 -4.37
C LYS A 88 -6.22 -16.51 -4.66
N ASN A 89 -5.43 -15.44 -4.58
CA ASN A 89 -3.99 -15.45 -4.86
C ASN A 89 -3.21 -16.14 -3.72
N LYS A 90 -2.49 -17.21 -4.06
CA LYS A 90 -1.70 -18.00 -3.11
C LYS A 90 -0.43 -17.27 -2.64
N GLU A 91 0.20 -16.46 -3.48
CA GLU A 91 1.49 -15.80 -3.18
C GLU A 91 1.35 -14.78 -2.06
N GLY A 92 0.33 -13.89 -2.15
CA GLY A 92 0.06 -12.91 -1.10
C GLY A 92 -0.28 -13.56 0.24
N LYS A 93 -1.04 -14.67 0.20
CA LYS A 93 -1.40 -15.43 1.40
C LYS A 93 -0.17 -16.05 2.08
N GLN A 94 0.78 -16.59 1.33
CA GLN A 94 2.02 -17.14 1.88
C GLN A 94 2.83 -16.08 2.64
N ILE A 95 2.98 -14.88 2.07
CA ILE A 95 3.70 -13.77 2.71
C ILE A 95 2.99 -13.35 4.01
N LEU A 96 1.67 -13.18 3.97
CA LEU A 96 0.90 -12.80 5.16
C LEU A 96 0.99 -13.85 6.27
N THR A 97 0.81 -15.13 5.93
CA THR A 97 0.96 -16.23 6.89
C THR A 97 2.39 -16.30 7.44
N PHE A 98 3.40 -16.01 6.62
CA PHE A 98 4.77 -15.94 7.12
C PHE A 98 4.91 -14.85 8.17
N PHE A 99 4.48 -13.61 7.90
CA PHE A 99 4.66 -12.49 8.84
C PHE A 99 3.68 -12.44 10.01
N GLU A 100 2.69 -13.35 10.02
CA GLU A 100 1.75 -13.48 11.13
C GLU A 100 2.48 -13.71 12.46
N ASN A 101 2.17 -12.87 13.45
CA ASN A 101 2.83 -12.81 14.77
C ASN A 101 4.33 -12.50 14.76
N LYS A 102 4.94 -12.14 13.62
CA LYS A 102 6.35 -11.73 13.51
C LYS A 102 6.54 -10.22 13.38
N ILE A 103 5.49 -9.50 12.97
CA ILE A 103 5.46 -8.04 12.87
C ILE A 103 4.24 -7.49 13.61
N PRO A 104 4.23 -6.19 13.97
CA PRO A 104 3.06 -5.55 14.57
C PRO A 104 1.79 -5.78 13.74
N LYS A 105 0.66 -6.00 14.41
CA LYS A 105 -0.63 -6.24 13.74
C LYS A 105 -1.00 -5.12 12.75
N TYR A 106 -0.75 -3.87 13.14
CA TYR A 106 -0.97 -2.71 12.29
C TYR A 106 -0.17 -2.77 10.98
N ASP A 107 1.07 -3.28 11.04
CA ASP A 107 1.92 -3.43 9.86
C ASP A 107 1.51 -4.61 9.00
N LEU A 108 1.00 -5.69 9.61
CA LEU A 108 0.42 -6.82 8.89
C LEU A 108 -0.81 -6.39 8.07
N GLU A 109 -1.65 -5.51 8.64
CA GLU A 109 -2.79 -4.91 7.93
C GLU A 109 -2.33 -4.03 6.75
N ALA A 110 -1.31 -3.20 6.98
CA ALA A 110 -0.70 -2.39 5.91
C ALA A 110 -0.05 -3.25 4.82
N LEU A 111 0.61 -4.36 5.20
CA LEU A 111 1.19 -5.33 4.28
C LEU A 111 0.13 -6.00 3.43
N ASN A 112 -1.01 -6.39 4.00
CA ASN A 112 -2.11 -6.97 3.25
C ASN A 112 -2.66 -6.00 2.19
N ALA A 113 -2.90 -4.74 2.56
CA ALA A 113 -3.30 -3.71 1.60
C ALA A 113 -2.25 -3.49 0.50
N SER A 114 -0.97 -3.57 0.87
CA SER A 114 0.17 -3.41 -0.03
C SER A 114 0.33 -4.57 -1.02
N LEU A 115 0.04 -5.80 -0.60
CA LEU A 115 0.05 -6.99 -1.46
C LEU A 115 -1.09 -6.94 -2.49
N TYR A 116 -2.27 -6.45 -2.07
CA TYR A 116 -3.36 -6.16 -3.00
C TYR A 116 -2.93 -5.10 -4.02
N LEU A 117 -2.37 -3.97 -3.57
CA LEU A 117 -1.83 -2.94 -4.46
C LEU A 117 -0.80 -3.51 -5.45
N ARG A 118 0.13 -4.35 -4.98
CA ARG A 118 1.11 -5.05 -5.82
C ARG A 118 0.45 -5.91 -6.89
N SER A 119 -0.64 -6.61 -6.56
CA SER A 119 -1.38 -7.44 -7.51
C SER A 119 -2.05 -6.60 -8.61
N VAL A 120 -2.57 -5.43 -8.27
CA VAL A 120 -3.18 -4.48 -9.21
C VAL A 120 -2.10 -3.85 -10.10
N PHE A 121 -0.95 -3.49 -9.51
CA PHE A 121 0.20 -2.95 -10.23
C PHE A 121 0.75 -3.94 -11.27
N ARG A 122 0.90 -5.22 -10.91
CA ARG A 122 1.36 -6.28 -11.83
C ARG A 122 0.41 -6.48 -13.02
N LYS A 123 -0.88 -6.15 -12.87
CA LYS A 123 -1.88 -6.13 -13.96
C LYS A 123 -1.85 -4.83 -14.79
N ARG A 124 -0.83 -3.97 -14.60
CA ARG A 124 -0.64 -2.67 -15.27
C ARG A 124 -1.82 -1.71 -15.10
N LYS A 125 -2.58 -1.83 -14.01
CA LYS A 125 -3.69 -0.93 -13.66
C LYS A 125 -3.19 0.27 -12.84
N ASP A 126 -3.95 1.38 -12.87
CA ASP A 126 -3.65 2.54 -12.04
C ASP A 126 -3.78 2.20 -10.54
N ILE A 127 -2.75 2.56 -9.78
CA ILE A 127 -2.63 2.31 -8.33
C ILE A 127 -2.62 3.61 -7.51
N LYS A 128 -2.75 4.79 -8.13
CA LYS A 128 -2.64 6.09 -7.43
C LYS A 128 -3.61 6.19 -6.25
N LYS A 129 -4.88 5.85 -6.48
CA LYS A 129 -5.93 5.86 -5.44
C LYS A 129 -5.61 4.88 -4.31
N LEU A 130 -5.24 3.64 -4.63
CA LEU A 130 -4.87 2.63 -3.63
C LEU A 130 -3.67 3.07 -2.78
N LYS A 131 -2.66 3.68 -3.41
CA LYS A 131 -1.50 4.20 -2.70
C LYS A 131 -1.87 5.35 -1.76
N GLN A 132 -2.77 6.23 -2.21
CA GLN A 132 -3.32 7.31 -1.38
C GLN A 132 -4.14 6.77 -0.21
N ASP A 133 -4.96 5.74 -0.42
CA ASP A 133 -5.76 5.12 0.62
C ASP A 133 -4.89 4.45 1.69
N ILE A 134 -3.83 3.75 1.29
CA ILE A 134 -2.82 3.19 2.20
C ILE A 134 -2.16 4.30 3.01
N ASN A 135 -1.70 5.37 2.37
CA ASN A 135 -1.04 6.47 3.07
C ASN A 135 -2.00 7.21 4.02
N THR A 136 -3.27 7.36 3.65
CA THR A 136 -4.29 7.99 4.50
C THR A 136 -4.60 7.14 5.73
N THR A 137 -4.70 5.82 5.54
CA THR A 137 -5.08 4.88 6.60
C THR A 137 -3.91 4.60 7.54
N PHE A 138 -2.72 4.38 6.98
CA PHE A 138 -1.58 3.84 7.71
C PHE A 138 -0.42 4.85 7.89
N GLY A 139 -0.58 6.07 7.36
CA GLY A 139 0.43 7.12 7.41
C GLY A 139 1.69 6.80 6.61
N THR A 140 2.77 7.51 6.94
CA THR A 140 4.09 7.35 6.32
C THR A 140 4.60 5.91 6.43
N ARG A 141 4.35 5.24 7.56
CA ARG A 141 4.75 3.85 7.80
C ARG A 141 4.11 2.89 6.80
N GLY A 142 2.80 3.00 6.59
CA GLY A 142 2.12 2.18 5.58
C GLY A 142 2.58 2.46 4.16
N ASN A 143 2.88 3.72 3.82
CA ASN A 143 3.48 4.04 2.53
C ASN A 143 4.87 3.39 2.35
N ASN A 144 5.68 3.30 3.41
CA ASN A 144 6.96 2.60 3.37
C ASN A 144 6.78 1.09 3.16
N ILE A 145 5.87 0.47 3.92
CA ILE A 145 5.51 -0.95 3.76
C ILE A 145 5.03 -1.21 2.33
N SER A 146 4.19 -0.33 1.78
CA SER A 146 3.71 -0.42 0.40
C SER A 146 4.84 -0.42 -0.61
N ASN A 147 5.76 0.55 -0.51
CA ASN A 147 6.91 0.62 -1.42
C ASN A 147 7.80 -0.65 -1.31
N LEU A 148 8.13 -1.08 -0.09
CA LEU A 148 8.93 -2.29 0.17
C LEU A 148 8.24 -3.56 -0.38
N CYS A 149 6.94 -3.70 -0.15
CA CYS A 149 6.14 -4.82 -0.63
C CYS A 149 6.10 -4.87 -2.16
N THR A 150 5.83 -3.74 -2.81
CA THR A 150 5.78 -3.66 -4.28
C THR A 150 7.14 -3.95 -4.93
N ALA A 151 8.23 -3.60 -4.26
CA ALA A 151 9.59 -3.87 -4.70
C ALA A 151 10.08 -5.29 -4.37
N GLY A 152 9.26 -6.12 -3.72
CA GLY A 152 9.59 -7.52 -3.44
C GLY A 152 10.48 -7.74 -2.22
N TYR A 153 10.67 -6.74 -1.35
CA TYR A 153 11.52 -6.91 -0.15
C TYR A 153 10.92 -7.88 0.87
N PHE A 154 9.60 -7.96 0.96
CA PHE A 154 8.96 -8.85 1.92
C PHE A 154 9.26 -10.32 1.60
N ASP A 155 9.13 -10.72 0.33
CA ASP A 155 9.36 -12.09 -0.14
C ASP A 155 10.84 -12.44 -0.33
N ASN A 156 11.67 -11.49 -0.78
CA ASN A 156 13.06 -11.81 -1.18
C ASN A 156 14.12 -11.37 -0.16
N PHE A 157 13.77 -10.61 0.88
CA PHE A 157 14.75 -10.10 1.84
C PHE A 157 14.30 -10.25 3.29
N LEU A 158 13.13 -9.73 3.66
CA LEU A 158 12.66 -9.73 5.04
C LEU A 158 12.33 -11.14 5.54
N MET A 159 11.82 -12.03 4.67
CA MET A 159 11.64 -13.44 4.99
C MET A 159 12.97 -14.13 5.31
N GLU A 160 13.99 -13.93 4.47
CA GLU A 160 15.33 -14.47 4.67
C GLU A 160 16.01 -13.90 5.91
N LEU A 161 15.85 -12.59 6.14
CA LEU A 161 16.38 -11.89 7.31
C LEU A 161 15.78 -12.46 8.60
N TYR A 162 14.46 -12.67 8.64
CA TYR A 162 13.81 -13.30 9.79
C TYR A 162 14.37 -14.70 10.02
N ASN A 163 14.46 -15.53 8.98
CA ASN A 163 14.93 -16.90 9.11
C ASN A 163 16.40 -16.99 9.55
N SER A 164 17.24 -16.06 9.10
CA SER A 164 18.67 -16.03 9.40
C SER A 164 18.99 -15.40 10.76
N SER A 165 18.16 -14.49 11.25
CA SER A 165 18.41 -13.77 12.51
C SER A 165 17.12 -13.39 13.26
N PRO A 166 16.32 -14.35 13.75
CA PRO A 166 15.03 -14.06 14.39
C PRO A 166 15.15 -13.13 15.61
N GLY A 167 16.22 -13.27 16.40
CA GLY A 167 16.42 -12.52 17.64
C GLY A 167 16.68 -11.02 17.44
N THR A 168 17.22 -10.62 16.28
CA THR A 168 17.49 -9.21 15.95
C THR A 168 16.52 -8.64 14.92
N PHE A 169 15.65 -9.50 14.36
CA PHE A 169 14.72 -9.13 13.29
C PHE A 169 13.85 -7.94 13.66
N ASN A 170 13.25 -7.89 14.84
CA ASN A 170 12.32 -6.82 15.20
C ASN A 170 12.96 -5.43 15.17
N GLY A 171 14.20 -5.30 15.66
CA GLY A 171 14.93 -4.03 15.61
C GLY A 171 15.27 -3.63 14.18
N LEU A 172 15.78 -4.57 13.37
CA LEU A 172 16.09 -4.33 11.97
C LEU A 172 14.85 -4.02 11.14
N TYR A 173 13.75 -4.75 11.36
CA TYR A 173 12.47 -4.54 10.72
C TYR A 173 11.95 -3.13 11.00
N GLU A 174 12.02 -2.69 12.26
CA GLU A 174 11.61 -1.35 12.65
C GLU A 174 12.43 -0.29 11.92
N ASP A 175 13.76 -0.44 11.86
CA ASP A 175 14.62 0.46 11.12
C ASP A 175 14.34 0.46 9.61
N ILE A 176 14.07 -0.71 9.03
CA ILE A 176 13.77 -0.83 7.60
C ILE A 176 12.46 -0.13 7.27
N VAL A 177 11.41 -0.37 8.05
CA VAL A 177 10.05 0.12 7.78
C VAL A 177 9.87 1.58 8.20
N SER A 178 10.48 2.02 9.30
CA SER A 178 10.43 3.42 9.75
C SER A 178 11.45 4.30 9.05
N ASN A 179 12.72 3.86 8.97
CA ASN A 179 13.84 4.69 8.51
C ASN A 179 14.19 4.47 7.02
N LYS A 180 13.41 3.65 6.28
CA LYS A 180 13.60 3.38 4.84
C LYS A 180 15.01 2.87 4.50
N ALA A 181 15.61 2.09 5.40
CA ALA A 181 17.03 1.74 5.41
C ALA A 181 17.56 1.07 4.11
N LEU A 182 16.70 0.40 3.34
CA LEU A 182 17.14 -0.44 2.21
C LEU A 182 17.03 0.23 0.84
N ALA A 183 16.15 1.22 0.70
CA ALA A 183 15.68 1.65 -0.60
C ALA A 183 15.32 3.13 -0.66
N VAL A 184 15.76 3.78 -1.73
CA VAL A 184 15.37 5.14 -2.09
C VAL A 184 14.29 5.03 -3.17
N PHE A 185 13.05 5.35 -2.82
CA PHE A 185 11.94 5.40 -3.78
C PHE A 185 11.80 6.81 -4.33
N VAL A 186 12.32 7.03 -5.54
CA VAL A 186 12.29 8.34 -6.19
C VAL A 186 10.89 8.60 -6.74
N ASN A 187 10.41 9.83 -6.58
CA ASN A 187 9.15 10.29 -7.17
C ASN A 187 9.35 11.54 -8.05
N GLU A 188 8.28 11.94 -8.73
CA GLU A 188 8.28 13.05 -9.69
C GLU A 188 8.71 14.38 -9.06
N HIS A 189 8.41 14.61 -7.77
CA HIS A 189 8.69 15.86 -7.06
C HIS A 189 10.05 15.89 -6.35
N MET A 190 10.76 14.76 -6.22
CA MET A 190 12.07 14.74 -5.57
C MET A 190 13.10 15.51 -6.41
N THR A 191 13.82 16.45 -5.79
CA THR A 191 14.96 17.13 -6.43
C THR A 191 16.21 16.25 -6.41
N LYS A 192 17.23 16.61 -7.18
CA LYS A 192 18.50 15.87 -7.21
C LYS A 192 19.19 15.88 -5.85
N GLU A 193 19.12 17.01 -5.14
CA GLU A 193 19.68 17.20 -3.79
C GLU A 193 18.99 16.28 -2.80
N LYS A 194 17.65 16.18 -2.87
CA LYS A 194 16.90 15.29 -1.99
C LYS A 194 17.21 13.81 -2.25
N ILE A 195 17.39 13.42 -3.51
CA ILE A 195 17.82 12.07 -3.86
C ILE A 195 19.20 11.78 -3.25
N THR A 196 20.16 12.71 -3.37
CA THR A 196 21.50 12.56 -2.77
C THR A 196 21.44 12.43 -1.25
N GLU A 197 20.71 13.31 -0.57
CA GLU A 197 20.54 13.28 0.88
C GLU A 197 19.94 11.95 1.34
N ASP A 198 18.86 11.51 0.66
CA ASP A 198 18.23 10.23 0.94
C ASP A 198 19.23 9.07 0.78
N ILE A 199 19.98 9.01 -0.33
CA ILE A 199 20.98 7.96 -0.56
C ILE A 199 22.02 7.95 0.57
N LYS A 200 22.55 9.12 0.96
CA LYS A 200 23.54 9.23 2.06
C LYS A 200 22.99 8.69 3.37
N ASN A 201 21.78 9.12 3.75
CA ASN A 201 21.12 8.65 4.96
C ASN A 201 20.93 7.12 4.95
N LYS A 202 20.50 6.54 3.83
CA LYS A 202 20.37 5.07 3.73
C LYS A 202 21.72 4.38 3.81
N LEU A 203 22.76 4.93 3.21
CA LEU A 203 24.09 4.33 3.25
C LEU A 203 24.69 4.33 4.66
N ASP A 204 24.49 5.39 5.44
CA ASP A 204 24.97 5.44 6.82
C ASP A 204 24.26 4.40 7.69
N VAL A 205 22.95 4.23 7.49
CA VAL A 205 22.18 3.15 8.11
C VAL A 205 22.69 1.78 7.64
N SER A 206 22.89 1.59 6.33
CA SER A 206 23.40 0.34 5.77
C SER A 206 24.77 -0.04 6.33
N LYS A 207 25.70 0.92 6.48
CA LYS A 207 27.00 0.71 7.14
C LYS A 207 26.86 0.27 8.58
N LYS A 208 26.00 0.95 9.36
CA LYS A 208 25.74 0.61 10.77
C LYS A 208 25.26 -0.83 10.95
N TYR A 209 24.50 -1.34 9.99
CA TYR A 209 23.90 -2.69 10.06
C TYR A 209 24.57 -3.72 9.16
N GLY A 210 25.72 -3.40 8.55
CA GLY A 210 26.45 -4.32 7.67
C GLY A 210 25.72 -4.67 6.37
N ILE A 211 24.71 -3.89 5.97
CA ILE A 211 23.98 -4.05 4.72
C ILE A 211 24.88 -3.53 3.60
N LYS A 212 25.23 -4.38 2.64
CA LYS A 212 26.24 -4.05 1.62
C LYS A 212 25.70 -3.28 0.42
N PHE A 213 24.38 -3.08 0.36
CA PHE A 213 23.71 -2.48 -0.78
C PHE A 213 22.62 -1.49 -0.37
N VAL A 214 22.30 -0.58 -1.29
CA VAL A 214 21.11 0.27 -1.27
C VAL A 214 20.50 0.23 -2.66
N HIS A 215 19.19 0.06 -2.76
CA HIS A 215 18.52 0.15 -4.06
C HIS A 215 17.91 1.53 -4.28
N ILE A 216 17.99 2.02 -5.50
CA ILE A 216 17.21 3.17 -5.96
C ILE A 216 16.10 2.62 -6.85
N HIS A 217 14.85 2.93 -6.50
CA HIS A 217 13.67 2.52 -7.24
C HIS A 217 13.01 3.75 -7.85
N GLY A 218 12.63 3.65 -9.11
CA GLY A 218 11.82 4.66 -9.78
C GLY A 218 10.76 4.05 -10.67
N ILE A 219 9.56 4.63 -10.62
CA ILE A 219 8.43 4.26 -11.47
C ILE A 219 7.96 5.52 -12.20
N GLY A 220 7.68 5.40 -13.49
CA GLY A 220 7.26 6.49 -14.38
C GLY A 220 8.42 7.06 -15.19
N THR A 221 8.14 7.50 -16.41
CA THR A 221 9.12 8.02 -17.38
C THR A 221 9.98 9.15 -16.80
N SER A 222 9.34 10.12 -16.14
CA SER A 222 10.02 11.25 -15.49
C SER A 222 11.02 10.79 -14.42
N THR A 223 10.59 9.85 -13.56
CA THR A 223 11.42 9.28 -12.49
C THR A 223 12.59 8.47 -13.05
N VAL A 224 12.34 7.65 -14.08
CA VAL A 224 13.37 6.85 -14.76
C VAL A 224 14.44 7.76 -15.36
N LYS A 225 14.03 8.81 -16.08
CA LYS A 225 14.95 9.81 -16.64
C LYS A 225 15.80 10.46 -15.55
N LYS A 226 15.16 10.88 -14.45
CA LYS A 226 15.84 11.52 -13.31
C LYS A 226 16.91 10.62 -12.67
N ILE A 227 16.61 9.33 -12.51
CA ILE A 227 17.57 8.35 -11.97
C ILE A 227 18.71 8.09 -12.95
N ASN A 228 18.45 7.97 -14.25
CA ASN A 228 19.51 7.83 -15.26
C ASN A 228 20.45 9.04 -15.24
N GLU A 229 19.90 10.26 -15.29
CA GLU A 229 20.69 11.48 -15.19
C GLU A 229 21.50 11.54 -13.89
N TYR A 230 20.95 11.04 -12.79
CA TYR A 230 21.65 11.01 -11.50
C TYR A 230 22.87 10.06 -11.52
N ILE A 231 22.73 8.90 -12.16
CA ILE A 231 23.77 7.86 -12.19
C ILE A 231 24.84 8.16 -13.25
N GLU A 232 24.44 8.69 -14.41
CA GLU A 232 25.35 9.01 -15.51
C GLU A 232 26.25 10.20 -15.19
N ASN A 233 25.84 11.07 -14.27
CA ASN A 233 26.60 12.23 -13.85
C ASN A 233 27.72 11.83 -12.87
N LYS A 234 28.77 11.20 -13.42
CA LYS A 234 29.95 10.64 -12.75
C LYS A 234 30.86 11.66 -12.03
N GLU A 235 30.60 12.95 -12.17
CA GLU A 235 31.45 14.02 -11.59
C GLU A 235 31.24 14.23 -10.09
N LYS A 236 30.32 13.50 -9.44
CA LYS A 236 30.05 13.68 -8.01
C LYS A 236 30.95 12.81 -7.13
N LYS A 237 31.72 13.46 -6.25
CA LYS A 237 32.41 12.88 -5.07
C LYS A 237 31.54 11.94 -4.25
N ASP A 238 30.21 12.06 -4.35
CA ASP A 238 29.27 11.15 -3.69
C ASP A 238 29.49 9.68 -4.11
N PHE A 239 29.89 9.38 -5.36
CA PHE A 239 30.20 8.01 -5.81
C PHE A 239 31.61 7.50 -5.42
N ASP A 240 32.39 8.28 -4.67
CA ASP A 240 33.70 7.81 -4.20
C ASP A 240 33.56 6.63 -3.24
N THR A 241 32.39 6.48 -2.58
CA THR A 241 32.11 5.40 -1.61
C THR A 241 31.23 4.25 -2.15
N PHE A 242 30.65 4.38 -3.34
CA PHE A 242 29.74 3.37 -3.89
C PHE A 242 29.70 3.39 -5.41
N HIS A 243 29.40 2.25 -6.03
CA HIS A 243 29.26 2.14 -7.47
C HIS A 243 27.96 1.41 -7.85
N PRO A 244 27.30 1.80 -8.96
CA PRO A 244 26.19 1.04 -9.50
C PRO A 244 26.70 -0.33 -9.93
N LYS A 245 26.20 -1.40 -9.31
CA LYS A 245 26.57 -2.77 -9.66
C LYS A 245 25.60 -3.38 -10.67
N LYS A 246 24.31 -3.07 -10.53
CA LYS A 246 23.25 -3.63 -11.38
C LYS A 246 22.20 -2.56 -11.66
N ILE A 247 21.82 -2.44 -12.93
CA ILE A 247 20.73 -1.58 -13.37
C ILE A 247 19.72 -2.46 -14.09
N LEU A 248 18.52 -2.57 -13.52
CA LEU A 248 17.38 -3.23 -14.14
C LEU A 248 16.45 -2.16 -14.70
N LYS A 249 16.10 -2.27 -15.97
CA LYS A 249 15.13 -1.39 -16.65
C LYS A 249 14.05 -2.25 -17.28
N GLU A 250 12.80 -1.96 -16.97
CA GLU A 250 11.64 -2.59 -17.58
C GLU A 250 10.57 -1.53 -17.83
N GLU A 251 10.31 -1.22 -19.11
CA GLU A 251 9.37 -0.16 -19.53
C GLU A 251 9.61 1.18 -18.79
N ASN A 252 8.75 1.47 -17.80
CA ASN A 252 8.74 2.68 -16.99
C ASN A 252 9.27 2.44 -15.56
N ILE A 253 10.00 1.37 -15.32
CA ILE A 253 10.56 1.00 -14.02
C ILE A 253 12.09 0.95 -14.15
N ILE A 254 12.77 1.53 -13.16
CA ILE A 254 14.21 1.41 -13.00
C ILE A 254 14.53 0.99 -11.56
N ILE A 255 15.43 0.02 -11.43
CA ILE A 255 15.99 -0.41 -10.16
C ILE A 255 17.51 -0.39 -10.29
N VAL A 256 18.17 0.35 -9.42
CA VAL A 256 19.62 0.48 -9.41
C VAL A 256 20.15 0.00 -8.08
N GLU A 257 21.01 -1.01 -8.12
CA GLU A 257 21.73 -1.49 -6.96
C GLU A 257 23.05 -0.74 -6.81
N LEU A 258 23.15 0.05 -5.73
CA LEU A 258 24.39 0.65 -5.28
C LEU A 258 25.05 -0.29 -4.27
N ILE A 259 26.34 -0.56 -4.44
CA ILE A 259 27.13 -1.35 -3.49
C ILE A 259 28.17 -0.45 -2.82
N LEU A 260 28.30 -0.61 -1.51
CA LEU A 260 29.38 0.00 -0.72
C LEU A 260 30.73 -0.56 -1.17
N LYS A 261 31.65 0.34 -1.54
CA LYS A 261 33.04 -0.02 -1.82
C LYS A 261 33.75 -0.58 -0.59
#